data_AF-A0A9W7HGB5-F1
#
_entry.id   AF-A0A9W7HGB5-F1
#
_cell.length_a   1.000
_cell.length_b   1.000
_cell.length_c   1.000
_cell.angle_alpha   90.00
_cell.angle_beta   90.00
_cell.angle_gamma   90.00
#
_symmetry.space_group_name_H-M   'P 1'
#
loop_
_entity.id
_entity.type
_entity.pdbx_description
1 polymer ?
#
loop_
_entity_poly.entity_id
_entity_poly.type
_entity_poly.pdbx_seq_one_letter_code
_entity_poly.pdbx_strand_id
1 'polypeptide(L)'
;MIPHSKLPNHTDPSLLNDPYLHRFVEVDNKLADAAGEAICNYFKKRFEILDEEDLSNPVTIADQAAEEAMILIFFFMICQFV
;
A
#
# COMPACT_ATOMS: atom_id res chain seq x y z
N MET A 1 -11.50 -26.61 21.95
CA MET A 1 -12.28 -25.35 21.95
C MET A 1 -11.28 -24.23 22.21
N ILE A 2 -10.84 -23.53 21.16
CA ILE A 2 -9.80 -22.48 21.25
C ILE A 2 -10.50 -21.17 21.64
N PRO A 3 -10.00 -20.39 22.63
CA PRO A 3 -10.64 -19.14 23.01
C PRO A 3 -10.42 -18.06 21.93
N HIS A 4 -11.47 -17.29 21.70
CA HIS A 4 -11.53 -16.15 20.79
C HIS A 4 -10.38 -15.17 21.05
N SER A 5 -9.69 -14.78 19.97
CA SER A 5 -8.70 -13.73 19.96
C SER A 5 -9.25 -12.48 20.63
N LYS A 6 -8.63 -12.07 21.74
CA LYS A 6 -8.81 -10.73 22.25
C LYS A 6 -8.14 -9.79 21.26
N LEU A 7 -8.93 -9.17 20.39
CA LEU A 7 -8.49 -8.00 19.64
C LEU A 7 -8.20 -6.90 20.68
N PRO A 8 -6.97 -6.41 20.82
CA PRO A 8 -6.68 -5.33 21.76
C PRO A 8 -7.25 -4.04 21.17
N ASN A 9 -8.49 -3.69 21.54
CA ASN A 9 -9.06 -2.36 21.32
C ASN A 9 -8.47 -1.34 22.30
N HIS A 10 -7.14 -1.19 22.30
CA HIS A 10 -6.47 -0.16 23.07
C HIS A 10 -5.54 0.63 22.15
N THR A 11 -6.15 1.39 21.23
CA THR A 11 -5.45 2.53 20.63
C THR A 11 -5.15 3.49 21.78
N ASP A 12 -3.91 3.48 22.26
CA ASP A 12 -3.47 4.40 23.30
C ASP A 12 -3.68 5.84 22.77
N PRO A 13 -4.52 6.67 23.41
CA PRO A 13 -4.82 8.01 22.94
C PRO A 13 -3.58 8.91 22.85
N SER A 14 -2.48 8.54 23.53
CA SER A 14 -1.20 9.25 23.44
C SER A 14 -0.52 9.10 22.07
N LEU A 15 -0.78 8.01 21.33
CA LEU A 15 -0.23 7.78 19.99
C LEU A 15 -0.86 8.70 18.94
N LEU A 16 -2.09 9.17 19.14
CA LEU A 16 -2.77 10.08 18.20
C LEU A 16 -2.11 11.46 18.12
N ASN A 17 -1.35 11.85 19.15
CA ASN A 17 -0.60 13.10 19.19
C ASN A 17 0.87 12.94 18.80
N ASP A 18 1.28 11.73 18.38
CA ASP A 18 2.64 11.51 17.93
C ASP A 18 2.85 12.20 16.56
N PRO A 19 3.73 13.22 16.48
CA PRO A 19 3.99 13.94 15.22
C PRO A 19 4.58 13.03 14.14
N TYR A 20 5.27 11.94 14.51
CA TYR A 20 5.75 10.94 13.58
C TYR A 20 4.61 10.08 13.03
N LEU A 21 3.62 9.74 13.87
CA LEU A 21 2.44 9.01 13.42
C LEU A 21 1.59 9.87 12.48
N HIS A 22 1.41 11.16 12.78
CA HIS A 22 0.67 12.07 11.89
C HIS A 22 1.33 12.16 10.51
N ARG A 23 2.67 12.32 10.47
CA ARG A 23 3.43 12.35 9.22
C ARG A 23 3.40 11.01 8.48
N PHE A 24 3.42 9.90 9.20
CA PHE A 24 3.29 8.56 8.60
C PHE A 24 1.93 8.39 7.92
N VAL A 25 0.85 8.81 8.58
CA VAL A 25 -0.51 8.78 8.01
C VAL A 25 -0.59 9.65 6.74
N GLU A 26 0.07 10.81 6.70
CA GLU A 26 0.12 11.64 5.50
C GLU A 26 0.85 10.95 4.33
N VAL A 27 1.93 10.22 4.62
CA VAL A 27 2.68 9.44 3.61
C VAL A 27 1.81 8.28 3.10
N ASP A 28 1.19 7.54 4.01
CA ASP A 28 0.35 6.39 3.70
C ASP A 28 -0.87 6.77 2.84
N ASN A 29 -1.50 7.91 3.15
CA ASN A 29 -2.62 8.39 2.33
C ASN A 29 -2.19 8.66 0.88
N LYS A 30 -1.04 9.31 0.68
CA LYS A 30 -0.50 9.57 -0.67
C LYS A 30 -0.12 8.28 -1.39
N LEU A 31 0.41 7.31 -0.64
CA LEU A 31 0.76 5.99 -1.17
C LEU A 31 -0.49 5.24 -1.64
N ALA A 32 -1.53 5.25 -0.82
CA ALA A 32 -2.82 4.64 -1.13
C ALA A 32 -3.51 5.30 -2.33
N ASP A 33 -3.48 6.64 -2.42
CA ASP A 33 -4.05 7.38 -3.55
C ASP A 33 -3.37 6.98 -4.87
N ALA A 34 -2.04 6.89 -4.89
CA ALA A 34 -1.29 6.55 -6.09
C ALA A 34 -1.46 5.10 -6.53
N ALA A 35 -1.49 4.17 -5.58
CA ALA A 35 -1.83 2.78 -5.87
C ALA A 35 -3.25 2.66 -6.41
N GLY A 36 -4.20 3.41 -5.83
CA GLY A 36 -5.58 3.49 -6.31
C GLY A 36 -5.66 4.01 -7.74
N GLU A 37 -4.94 5.08 -8.07
CA GLU A 37 -4.88 5.63 -9.44
C GLU A 37 -4.27 4.62 -10.42
N ALA A 38 -3.16 3.98 -10.03
CA ALA A 38 -2.50 2.95 -10.83
C ALA A 38 -3.45 1.77 -11.12
N ILE A 39 -4.06 1.18 -10.10
CA ILE A 39 -4.96 0.02 -10.22
C ILE A 39 -6.25 0.37 -10.98
N CYS A 40 -6.81 1.56 -10.77
CA CYS A 40 -8.06 1.99 -11.40
C CYS A 40 -7.96 2.09 -12.93
N ASN A 41 -6.77 2.38 -13.46
CA ASN A 41 -6.51 2.41 -14.90
C ASN A 41 -6.64 1.02 -15.57
N TYR A 42 -6.46 -0.06 -14.81
CA TYR A 42 -6.61 -1.43 -15.30
C TYR A 42 -8.04 -1.96 -15.14
N PHE A 43 -8.84 -1.42 -14.20
CA PHE A 43 -10.25 -1.77 -14.03
C PHE A 43 -11.13 -1.48 -15.25
N LYS A 44 -10.73 -0.54 -16.11
CA LYS A 44 -11.44 -0.18 -17.35
C LYS A 44 -10.99 -1.00 -18.57
N LYS A 45 -9.97 -1.85 -18.43
CA LYS A 45 -9.43 -2.72 -19.50
C LYS A 45 -9.68 -4.19 -19.13
N ARG A 46 -9.68 -5.09 -20.13
CA ARG A 46 -9.75 -6.54 -19.85
C ARG A 46 -8.50 -6.94 -19.07
N PHE A 47 -8.68 -7.74 -18.01
CA PHE A 47 -7.60 -8.25 -17.17
C PHE A 47 -6.55 -8.98 -18.03
N GLU A 48 -5.41 -8.34 -18.26
CA GLU A 48 -4.20 -8.98 -18.76
C GLU A 48 -3.42 -9.48 -17.55
N ILE A 49 -3.29 -10.79 -17.45
CA ILE A 49 -2.44 -11.47 -16.47
C ILE A 49 -1.11 -11.71 -17.20
N LEU A 50 0.00 -11.31 -16.57
CA LEU A 50 1.34 -11.58 -17.08
C LEU A 50 1.73 -12.97 -16.55
N ASP A 51 1.88 -13.95 -17.44
CA ASP A 51 2.45 -15.26 -17.09
C ASP A 51 3.96 -15.08 -16.92
N GLU A 52 4.44 -15.07 -15.67
CA GLU A 52 5.87 -15.23 -15.41
C GLU A 52 6.27 -16.68 -15.68
N GLU A 53 7.43 -16.87 -16.32
CA GLU A 53 7.94 -18.18 -16.79
C GLU A 53 8.07 -19.23 -15.66
N ASP A 54 8.02 -18.82 -14.39
CA ASP A 54 7.82 -19.67 -13.23
C ASP A 54 6.41 -19.45 -12.64
N LEU A 55 5.46 -20.27 -13.10
CA LEU A 55 4.01 -20.32 -12.82
C LEU A 55 3.57 -20.43 -11.33
N SER A 56 4.40 -20.04 -10.37
CA SER A 56 4.14 -20.17 -8.93
C SER A 56 3.60 -18.88 -8.27
N ASN A 57 3.61 -17.73 -8.95
CA ASN A 57 3.01 -16.50 -8.40
C ASN A 57 2.52 -15.56 -9.52
N PRO A 58 1.29 -15.75 -10.02
CA PRO A 58 0.73 -14.85 -11.03
C PRO A 58 0.51 -13.47 -10.40
N VAL A 59 1.31 -12.49 -10.80
CA VAL A 59 1.12 -11.07 -10.46
C VAL A 59 0.33 -10.43 -11.59
N THR A 60 -0.76 -9.73 -11.26
CA THR A 60 -1.50 -9.00 -12.29
C THR A 60 -0.73 -7.74 -12.67
N ILE A 61 -0.85 -7.29 -13.91
CA ILE A 61 -0.20 -6.04 -14.38
C ILE A 61 -0.61 -4.84 -13.52
N ALA A 62 -1.83 -4.88 -12.97
CA ALA A 62 -2.33 -3.87 -12.05
C ALA A 62 -1.55 -3.85 -10.72
N ASP A 63 -1.22 -5.02 -10.17
CA ASP A 63 -0.48 -5.12 -8.90
C ASP A 63 0.97 -4.64 -9.07
N GLN A 64 1.61 -4.99 -10.19
CA GLN A 64 2.96 -4.50 -10.52
C GLN A 64 2.96 -2.97 -10.70
N ALA A 65 1.99 -2.43 -11.44
CA ALA A 65 1.89 -0.98 -11.66
C ALA A 65 1.60 -0.22 -10.34
N ALA A 66 0.82 -0.83 -9.44
CA ALA A 66 0.58 -0.27 -8.11
C ALA A 66 1.88 -0.24 -7.28
N GLU A 67 2.63 -1.34 -7.26
CA GLU A 67 3.91 -1.43 -6.54
C GLU A 67 4.92 -0.41 -7.05
N GLU A 68 5.10 -0.28 -8.37
CA GLU A 68 6.01 0.69 -8.97
C GLU A 68 5.62 2.14 -8.61
N ALA A 69 4.32 2.47 -8.65
CA ALA A 69 3.82 3.78 -8.25
C ALA A 69 4.08 4.08 -6.76
N MET A 70 3.88 3.07 -5.90
CA MET A 70 4.17 3.19 -4.47
C MET A 70 5.66 3.43 -4.21
N ILE A 71 6.54 2.65 -4.84
CA ILE A 71 8.00 2.77 -4.70
C ILE A 71 8.47 4.17 -5.14
N LEU A 72 7.95 4.69 -6.26
CA LEU A 72 8.30 6.01 -6.76
C LEU A 72 7.95 7.12 -5.76
N ILE A 73 6.76 7.08 -5.16
CA ILE A 73 6.34 8.07 -4.17
C ILE A 73 7.14 7.93 -2.88
N PHE A 74 7.36 6.71 -2.42
CA PHE A 74 8.18 6.45 -1.24
C PHE A 74 9.61 7.01 -1.41
N PHE A 75 10.26 6.74 -2.55
CA PHE A 75 11.58 7.29 -2.86
C PHE A 75 11.55 8.82 -3.03
N PHE A 76 10.57 9.36 -3.74
CA PHE A 76 10.42 10.82 -3.90
C PHE A 76 10.29 11.53 -2.55
N MET A 77 9.50 10.95 -1.65
CA MET A 77 9.30 11.48 -0.30
C MET A 77 10.55 11.33 0.56
N ILE A 78 11.32 10.24 0.47
CA ILE A 78 12.59 10.11 1.21
C ILE A 78 13.65 11.08 0.69
N CYS A 79 13.78 11.25 -0.63
CA CYS A 79 14.77 12.13 -1.24
C CYS A 79 14.51 13.62 -0.98
N GLN A 80 13.30 14.03 -0.57
CA GLN A 80 13.03 15.39 -0.09
C GLN A 80 13.61 15.68 1.31
N PHE A 81 14.10 14.66 2.03
CA PHE A 81 14.63 14.80 3.39
C PHE A 81 16.15 14.54 3.52
N VAL A 82 16.87 14.36 2.40
CA VAL A 82 18.35 14.27 2.36
C VAL A 82 18.94 15.54 1.77
#